data_AF-A0A813IDU5-F1
#
_entry.id   AF-A0A813IDU5-F1
#
_cell.length_a   1.000
_cell.length_b   1.000
_cell.length_c   1.000
_cell.angle_alpha   90.00
_cell.angle_beta   90.00
_cell.angle_gamma   90.00
#
_symmetry.space_group_name_H-M   'P 1'
#
loop_
_entity.id
_entity.type
_entity.pdbx_description
1 polymer ?
#
loop_
_entity_poly.entity_id
_entity_poly.type
_entity_poly.pdbx_seq_one_letter_code
_entity_poly.pdbx_strand_id
1 'polypeptide(L)'
;VSPMRTLKLSPPSGKLAPGASMRVKVELNNESPATVHEILELKLDGVSSLVSAQRSIDVHAVCVDQALHIFVEGQEVNSLDFGSLYHGQCKVIEVQLVNDGPTACAFSASVTEVLEGESDNRDGDNTAAALASSPAETVAKAQQPLT
;
A
#
# COMPACT_ATOMS: atom_id res chain seq x y z
N VAL A 1 17.20 1.80 16.77
CA VAL A 1 17.04 0.42 16.25
C VAL A 1 17.09 0.56 14.74
N SER A 2 18.01 -0.11 14.04
CA SER A 2 18.10 -0.02 12.58
C SER A 2 16.87 -0.70 11.96
N PRO A 3 16.27 -0.16 10.90
CA PRO A 3 15.08 -0.74 10.27
C PRO A 3 15.37 -2.17 9.80
N MET A 4 14.46 -3.11 10.06
CA MET A 4 14.64 -4.49 9.61
C MET A 4 14.30 -4.59 8.12
N ARG A 5 15.32 -4.79 7.30
CA ARG A 5 15.19 -5.15 5.88
C ARG A 5 15.49 -6.63 5.70
N THR A 6 14.64 -7.33 4.95
CA THR A 6 14.92 -8.73 4.58
C THR A 6 14.61 -8.99 3.11
N LEU A 7 15.52 -9.68 2.43
CA LEU A 7 15.37 -10.16 1.07
C LEU A 7 15.39 -11.69 1.09
N LYS A 8 14.33 -12.33 0.57
CA LYS A 8 14.16 -13.79 0.62
C LYS A 8 13.97 -14.36 -0.77
N LEU A 9 14.63 -15.49 -1.04
CA LEU A 9 14.45 -16.29 -2.25
C LEU A 9 13.64 -17.54 -1.91
N SER A 10 12.62 -17.85 -2.71
CA SER A 10 11.81 -19.05 -2.55
C SER A 10 11.57 -19.76 -3.90
N PRO A 11 12.05 -21.00 -4.09
CA PRO A 11 12.83 -21.79 -3.12
C PRO A 11 14.26 -21.22 -2.99
N PRO A 12 14.93 -21.38 -1.82
CA PRO A 12 16.29 -20.89 -1.59
C PRO A 12 17.36 -21.72 -2.31
N SER A 13 17.04 -22.95 -2.70
CA SER A 13 17.89 -23.84 -3.49
C SER A 13 17.03 -24.85 -4.25
N GLY A 14 17.60 -25.49 -5.27
CA GLY A 14 16.90 -26.49 -6.06
C GLY A 14 17.83 -27.21 -7.04
N LYS A 15 17.31 -28.25 -7.68
CA LYS A 15 18.00 -28.97 -8.75
C LYS A 15 17.25 -28.75 -10.06
N LEU A 16 18.00 -28.49 -11.12
CA LEU A 16 17.44 -28.26 -12.45
C LEU A 16 17.99 -29.31 -13.42
N ALA A 17 17.09 -30.05 -14.08
CA ALA A 17 17.49 -30.97 -15.13
C ALA A 17 17.86 -30.21 -16.41
N PRO A 18 18.67 -30.79 -17.32
CA PRO A 18 18.95 -30.18 -18.62
C PRO A 18 17.67 -29.82 -19.37
N GLY A 19 17.58 -28.58 -19.85
CA GLY A 19 16.40 -28.07 -20.57
C GLY A 19 15.18 -27.74 -19.69
N ALA A 20 15.24 -27.97 -18.38
CA ALA A 20 14.16 -27.59 -17.47
C ALA A 20 14.26 -26.11 -17.04
N SER A 21 13.16 -25.57 -16.54
CA SER A 21 13.08 -24.22 -15.95
C SER A 21 12.49 -24.28 -14.54
N MET A 22 12.99 -23.43 -13.63
CA MET A 22 12.44 -23.26 -12.28
C MET A 22 12.08 -21.79 -12.06
N ARG A 23 10.88 -21.54 -11.54
CA ARG A 23 10.49 -20.20 -11.07
C ARG A 23 10.97 -20.00 -9.66
N VAL A 24 11.56 -18.84 -9.40
CA VAL A 24 12.00 -18.44 -8.07
C VAL A 24 11.35 -17.10 -7.75
N LYS A 25 10.80 -16.97 -6.55
CA LYS A 25 10.22 -15.74 -6.02
C LYS A 25 11.28 -15.00 -5.22
N VAL A 26 11.43 -13.70 -5.48
CA VAL A 26 12.20 -12.78 -4.63
C VAL A 26 11.20 -11.95 -3.83
N GLU A 27 11.33 -11.96 -2.51
CA GLU A 27 10.49 -11.17 -1.60
C GLU A 27 11.34 -10.17 -0.83
N LEU A 28 11.05 -8.89 -1.00
CA LEU A 28 11.62 -7.79 -0.24
C LEU A 28 10.62 -7.35 0.83
N ASN A 29 11.00 -7.42 2.10
CA ASN A 29 10.26 -6.81 3.20
C ASN A 29 11.10 -5.67 3.78
N ASN A 30 10.46 -4.52 3.92
CA ASN A 30 11.10 -3.31 4.39
C ASN A 30 10.10 -2.53 5.26
N GLU A 31 10.51 -2.15 6.47
CA GLU A 31 9.61 -1.54 7.47
C GLU A 31 9.42 -0.03 7.29
N SER A 32 10.33 0.64 6.58
CA SER A 32 10.34 2.10 6.42
C SER A 32 10.65 2.50 4.98
N PRO A 33 10.23 3.69 4.51
CA PRO A 33 10.54 4.17 3.17
C PRO A 33 12.04 4.14 2.88
N ALA A 34 12.42 3.60 1.72
CA ALA A 34 13.82 3.50 1.32
C ALA A 34 13.94 3.14 -0.16
N THR A 35 15.02 3.60 -0.78
CA THR A 35 15.53 3.01 -2.01
C THR A 35 16.35 1.77 -1.67
N VAL A 36 16.07 0.67 -2.35
CA VAL A 36 16.73 -0.63 -2.19
C VAL A 36 17.45 -0.95 -3.49
N HIS A 37 18.73 -1.25 -3.37
CA HIS A 37 19.58 -1.77 -4.43
C HIS A 37 20.41 -2.91 -3.83
N GLU A 38 20.06 -4.15 -4.18
CA GLU A 38 20.64 -5.34 -3.59
C GLU A 38 21.00 -6.34 -4.70
N ILE A 39 22.18 -6.95 -4.57
CA ILE A 39 22.66 -7.94 -5.53
C ILE A 39 22.60 -9.31 -4.86
N LEU A 40 21.75 -10.19 -5.39
CA LEU A 40 21.62 -11.57 -4.96
C LEU A 40 22.55 -12.47 -5.78
N GLU A 41 23.56 -13.04 -5.14
CA GLU A 41 24.43 -14.01 -5.78
C GLU A 41 23.79 -15.40 -5.85
N LEU A 42 23.77 -15.96 -7.05
CA LEU A 42 23.35 -17.31 -7.35
C LEU A 42 24.58 -18.18 -7.55
N LYS A 43 24.68 -19.22 -6.72
CA LYS A 43 25.67 -20.28 -6.89
C LYS A 43 25.06 -21.41 -7.70
N LEU A 44 25.68 -21.70 -8.84
CA LEU A 44 25.33 -22.85 -9.67
C LEU A 44 26.40 -23.92 -9.52
N ASP A 45 25.99 -25.12 -9.12
CA ASP A 45 26.88 -26.29 -9.06
C ASP A 45 26.73 -27.13 -10.33
N GLY A 46 27.81 -27.76 -10.79
CA GLY A 46 27.80 -28.63 -11.99
C GLY A 46 27.84 -27.89 -13.33
N VAL A 47 28.23 -26.62 -13.33
CA VAL A 47 28.42 -25.80 -14.55
C VAL A 47 29.79 -26.10 -15.19
N SER A 48 29.87 -25.94 -16.51
CA SER A 48 31.13 -26.06 -17.26
C SER A 48 32.18 -25.07 -16.75
N SER A 49 33.44 -25.50 -16.64
CA SER A 49 34.58 -24.65 -16.23
C SER A 49 34.91 -23.53 -17.21
N LEU A 50 34.28 -23.53 -18.40
CA LEU A 50 34.44 -22.51 -19.42
C LEU A 50 33.60 -21.24 -19.16
N VAL A 51 32.64 -21.29 -18.22
CA VAL A 51 31.77 -20.15 -17.90
C VAL A 51 31.73 -19.97 -16.38
N SER A 52 31.79 -18.72 -15.91
CA SER A 52 31.65 -18.43 -14.48
C SER A 52 30.35 -19.00 -13.94
N ALA A 53 30.47 -19.81 -12.87
CA ALA A 53 29.36 -20.43 -12.16
C ALA A 53 28.60 -19.45 -11.25
N GLN A 54 29.12 -18.23 -11.08
CA GLN A 54 28.49 -17.18 -10.30
C GLN A 54 27.61 -16.32 -11.21
N ARG A 55 26.33 -16.26 -10.89
CA ARG A 55 25.38 -15.34 -11.51
C ARG A 55 24.81 -14.43 -10.44
N SER A 56 24.34 -13.26 -10.81
CA SER A 56 23.69 -12.35 -9.86
C SER A 56 22.32 -11.92 -10.38
N ILE A 57 21.42 -11.66 -9.45
CA ILE A 57 20.16 -10.97 -9.68
C ILE A 57 20.32 -9.58 -9.05
N ASP A 58 20.17 -8.55 -9.86
CA ASP A 58 20.18 -7.17 -9.40
C ASP A 58 18.73 -6.74 -9.08
N VAL A 59 18.49 -6.33 -7.83
CA VAL A 59 17.17 -5.97 -7.30
C VAL A 59 17.14 -4.48 -6.98
N HIS A 60 16.35 -3.74 -7.76
CA HIS A 60 16.06 -2.32 -7.54
C HIS A 60 14.61 -2.15 -7.10
N ALA A 61 14.38 -1.45 -5.99
CA ALA A 61 13.05 -1.11 -5.52
C ALA A 61 13.03 0.25 -4.83
N VAL A 62 11.89 0.94 -4.89
CA VAL A 62 11.61 2.14 -4.10
C VAL A 62 10.44 1.81 -3.19
N CYS A 63 10.72 1.74 -1.89
CA CYS A 63 9.71 1.58 -0.85
C CYS A 63 9.27 2.97 -0.39
N VAL A 64 7.96 3.20 -0.37
CA VAL A 64 7.35 4.45 0.09
C VAL A 64 6.35 4.14 1.20
N ASP A 65 6.11 5.12 2.06
CA ASP A 65 4.92 5.08 2.91
C ASP A 65 3.73 5.39 2.01
N GLN A 66 2.59 4.79 2.35
CA GLN A 66 1.35 5.00 1.65
C GLN A 66 0.33 5.62 2.61
N ALA A 67 -0.28 6.71 2.17
CA ALA A 67 -1.34 7.41 2.86
C ALA A 67 -2.50 7.74 1.90
N LEU A 68 -3.65 7.98 2.52
CA LEU A 68 -4.82 8.53 1.84
C LEU A 68 -5.01 9.96 2.32
N HIS A 69 -5.08 10.87 1.35
CA HIS A 69 -5.23 12.31 1.59
C HIS A 69 -6.59 12.78 1.11
N ILE A 70 -7.26 13.59 1.92
CA ILE A 70 -8.53 14.20 1.56
C ILE A 70 -8.28 15.67 1.23
N PHE A 71 -8.76 16.12 0.08
CA PHE A 71 -8.68 17.52 -0.34
C PHE A 71 -10.07 18.11 -0.52
N VAL A 72 -10.28 19.31 0.01
CA VAL A 72 -11.47 20.15 -0.17
C VAL A 72 -11.01 21.43 -0.86
N GLU A 73 -11.52 21.70 -2.05
CA GLU A 73 -11.14 22.90 -2.83
C GLU A 73 -9.60 23.06 -3.01
N GLY A 74 -8.88 21.93 -3.09
CA GLY A 74 -7.43 21.89 -3.25
C GLY A 74 -6.61 22.08 -1.95
N GLN A 75 -7.27 22.19 -0.79
CA GLN A 75 -6.62 22.18 0.52
C GLN A 75 -6.74 20.80 1.18
N GLU A 76 -5.63 20.28 1.69
CA GLU A 76 -5.61 19.01 2.42
C GLU A 76 -6.28 19.16 3.78
N VAL A 77 -7.16 18.22 4.12
CA VAL A 77 -7.91 18.20 5.39
C VAL A 77 -7.87 16.81 6.02
N ASN A 78 -7.90 16.77 7.36
CA ASN A 78 -7.95 15.52 8.13
C ASN A 78 -9.38 15.10 8.49
N SER A 79 -10.33 16.04 8.42
CA SER A 79 -11.75 15.82 8.70
C SER A 79 -12.60 16.78 7.88
N LEU A 80 -13.84 16.38 7.62
CA LEU A 80 -14.81 17.18 6.89
C LEU A 80 -15.91 17.64 7.84
N ASP A 81 -16.05 18.95 8.00
CA ASP A 81 -17.18 19.54 8.72
C ASP A 81 -18.31 19.86 7.75
N PHE A 82 -19.45 19.18 7.94
CA PHE A 82 -20.64 19.44 7.16
C PHE A 82 -21.37 20.72 7.61
N GLY A 83 -21.06 21.23 8.80
CA GLY A 83 -21.73 22.35 9.44
C GLY A 83 -23.18 22.05 9.79
N SER A 84 -23.93 23.08 10.14
CA SER A 84 -25.36 22.97 10.44
C SER A 84 -26.22 22.85 9.17
N LEU A 85 -27.23 21.99 9.22
CA LEU A 85 -28.24 21.84 8.17
C LEU A 85 -29.64 22.03 8.80
N TYR A 86 -30.45 22.91 8.23
CA TYR A 86 -31.82 23.09 8.72
C TYR A 86 -32.78 22.08 8.09
N HIS A 87 -33.93 21.88 8.73
CA HIS A 87 -34.96 20.97 8.23
C HIS A 87 -35.34 21.29 6.77
N GLY A 88 -35.31 20.28 5.92
CA GLY A 88 -35.64 20.38 4.49
C GLY A 88 -34.50 20.90 3.60
N GLN A 89 -33.30 21.16 4.15
CA GLN A 89 -32.12 21.52 3.36
C GLN A 89 -31.30 20.30 2.96
N CYS A 90 -30.56 20.44 1.87
CA CYS A 90 -29.57 19.48 1.41
C CYS A 90 -28.24 20.21 1.17
N LYS A 91 -27.13 19.63 1.63
CA LYS A 91 -25.78 20.13 1.38
C LYS A 91 -24.95 19.01 0.79
N VAL A 92 -24.28 19.31 -0.32
CA VAL A 92 -23.34 18.41 -0.98
C VAL A 92 -21.96 19.03 -0.88
N ILE A 93 -20.98 18.26 -0.44
CA ILE A 93 -19.58 18.68 -0.39
C ILE A 93 -18.80 17.73 -1.28
N GLU A 94 -18.16 18.29 -2.31
CA GLU A 94 -17.27 17.54 -3.18
C GLU A 94 -15.87 17.51 -2.58
N VAL A 95 -15.31 16.32 -2.44
CA VAL A 95 -13.97 16.09 -1.91
C VAL A 95 -13.18 15.22 -2.87
N GLN A 96 -11.87 15.40 -2.89
CA GLN A 96 -10.96 14.52 -3.61
C GLN A 96 -10.25 13.62 -2.62
N LEU A 97 -10.28 12.31 -2.87
CA LEU A 97 -9.50 11.33 -2.13
C LEU A 97 -8.33 10.89 -3.00
N VAL A 98 -7.10 11.13 -2.53
CA VAL A 98 -5.87 10.86 -3.26
C VAL A 98 -5.07 9.80 -2.52
N ASN A 99 -4.70 8.75 -3.25
CA ASN A 99 -3.74 7.75 -2.81
C ASN A 99 -2.36 8.13 -3.34
N ASP A 100 -1.40 8.37 -2.45
CA ASP A 100 -0.03 8.74 -2.82
C ASP A 100 0.89 7.51 -3.04
N GLY A 101 0.39 6.31 -2.75
CA GLY A 101 1.13 5.06 -2.86
C GLY A 101 0.95 4.31 -4.18
N PRO A 102 1.89 3.40 -4.52
CA PRO A 102 1.85 2.62 -5.76
C PRO A 102 0.79 1.50 -5.76
N THR A 103 0.28 1.14 -4.59
CA THR A 103 -0.70 0.07 -4.37
C THR A 103 -2.09 0.64 -4.21
N ALA A 104 -3.12 -0.04 -4.71
CA ALA A 104 -4.50 0.38 -4.43
C ALA A 104 -4.80 0.27 -2.92
N CYS A 105 -5.42 1.31 -2.35
CA CYS A 105 -5.81 1.34 -0.94
C CYS A 105 -7.34 1.24 -0.82
N ALA A 106 -7.83 0.41 0.11
CA ALA A 106 -9.23 0.45 0.50
C ALA A 106 -9.46 1.64 1.44
N PHE A 107 -10.64 2.24 1.39
CA PHE A 107 -11.05 3.28 2.34
C PHE A 107 -12.43 3.00 2.92
N SER A 108 -12.68 3.53 4.11
CA SER A 108 -13.98 3.55 4.77
C SER A 108 -14.25 4.93 5.35
N ALA A 109 -15.43 5.48 5.09
CA ALA A 109 -15.90 6.73 5.69
C ALA A 109 -17.07 6.44 6.63
N SER A 110 -17.09 7.10 7.79
CA SER A 110 -18.15 7.00 8.80
C SER A 110 -18.56 8.39 9.29
N VAL A 111 -19.82 8.56 9.67
CA VAL A 111 -20.28 9.76 10.39
C VAL A 111 -20.17 9.52 11.88
N THR A 112 -19.65 10.51 12.60
CA THR A 112 -19.78 10.60 14.05
C THR A 112 -20.72 11.75 14.37
N GLU A 113 -21.88 11.46 14.94
CA GLU A 113 -22.78 12.50 15.44
C GLU A 113 -22.22 13.05 16.76
N VAL A 114 -21.91 14.34 16.79
CA VAL A 114 -21.56 15.04 18.03
C VAL A 114 -22.78 15.85 18.47
N LEU A 115 -23.55 15.31 19.40
CA LEU A 115 -24.66 16.03 20.02
C LEU A 115 -24.11 16.97 21.10
N GLU A 116 -24.19 18.28 20.87
CA GLU A 116 -23.87 19.28 21.89
C GLU A 116 -24.92 19.22 23.01
N GLY A 117 -24.60 18.58 24.14
CA GLY A 117 -25.45 18.61 25.34
C GLY A 117 -25.32 17.48 26.36
N GLU A 118 -24.62 16.39 26.08
CA GLU A 118 -24.56 15.26 27.04
C GLU A 118 -23.24 15.29 27.83
N SER A 119 -23.24 16.06 28.91
CA SER A 119 -22.29 15.92 30.01
C SER A 119 -22.49 14.57 30.69
N ASP A 120 -21.44 13.75 30.68
CA ASP A 120 -21.10 12.70 31.65
C ASP A 120 -22.08 11.50 31.79
N ASN A 121 -21.51 10.29 31.72
CA ASN A 121 -22.17 8.97 31.86
C ASN A 121 -23.15 8.51 30.75
N ARG A 122 -22.65 7.85 29.70
CA ARG A 122 -23.20 6.56 29.20
C ARG A 122 -22.12 5.70 28.54
N ASP A 123 -22.09 4.43 28.94
CA ASP A 123 -21.30 3.36 28.33
C ASP A 123 -21.59 3.24 26.83
N GLY A 124 -20.54 2.89 26.09
CA GLY A 124 -20.45 2.98 24.63
C GLY A 124 -21.61 2.38 23.84
N ASP A 125 -22.23 3.23 23.03
CA ASP A 125 -22.72 2.83 21.72
C ASP A 125 -22.29 3.90 20.72
N ASN A 126 -21.12 3.68 20.13
CA ASN A 126 -20.57 4.55 19.09
C ASN A 126 -21.34 4.23 17.82
N THR A 127 -22.44 4.94 17.54
CA THR A 127 -23.28 4.75 16.35
C THR A 127 -22.58 5.31 15.10
N ALA A 128 -21.41 4.77 14.77
CA ALA A 128 -20.70 5.06 13.54
C ALA A 128 -21.40 4.34 12.39
N ALA A 129 -22.29 5.05 11.68
CA ALA A 129 -22.86 4.55 10.43
C ALA A 129 -21.82 4.70 9.31
N ALA A 130 -21.48 3.59 8.65
CA ALA A 130 -20.61 3.61 7.48
C ALA A 130 -21.32 4.30 6.30
N LEU A 131 -20.72 5.36 5.76
CA LEU A 131 -21.25 6.13 4.64
C LEU A 131 -20.84 5.55 3.28
N ALA A 132 -19.59 5.12 3.19
CA ALA A 132 -19.01 4.63 1.97
C ALA A 132 -17.83 3.73 2.30
N SER A 133 -17.72 2.63 1.57
CA SER A 133 -16.54 1.78 1.55
C SER A 133 -16.21 1.41 0.11
N SER A 134 -14.93 1.27 -0.19
CA SER A 134 -14.49 0.74 -1.49
C SER A 134 -13.74 -0.57 -1.32
N PRO A 135 -14.03 -1.58 -2.15
CA PRO A 135 -13.14 -2.72 -2.29
C PRO A 135 -11.91 -2.26 -3.09
N ALA A 136 -10.72 -2.62 -2.59
CA ALA A 136 -9.42 -2.23 -3.17
C ALA A 136 -9.23 -2.63 -4.66
N GLU A 137 -10.07 -3.54 -5.19
CA GLU A 137 -9.93 -4.10 -6.55
C GLU A 137 -10.61 -3.29 -7.67
N THR A 138 -11.31 -2.18 -7.38
CA THR A 138 -12.07 -1.43 -8.41
C THR A 138 -11.25 -0.33 -9.11
N VAL A 139 -9.94 -0.25 -8.88
CA VAL A 139 -9.08 0.73 -9.57
C VAL A 139 -8.67 0.15 -10.92
N ALA A 140 -9.36 0.58 -11.98
CA ALA A 140 -8.94 0.32 -13.35
C ALA A 140 -7.48 0.76 -13.52
N LYS A 141 -6.67 -0.12 -14.14
CA LYS A 141 -5.25 0.13 -14.43
C LYS A 141 -5.06 1.53 -15.02
N ALA A 142 -4.53 2.46 -14.22
CA ALA A 142 -3.99 3.69 -14.76
C ALA A 142 -2.85 3.29 -15.71
N GLN A 143 -2.97 3.67 -16.98
CA GLN A 143 -1.92 3.50 -17.96
C GLN A 143 -0.68 4.25 -17.47
N GLN A 144 0.38 3.51 -17.13
CA GLN A 144 1.68 4.12 -16.90
C GLN A 144 2.10 4.87 -18.18
N PRO A 145 2.50 6.14 -18.11
CA PRO A 145 3.18 6.77 -19.23
C PRO A 145 4.53 6.06 -19.43
N LEU A 146 4.74 5.52 -20.64
CA LEU A 146 6.07 5.15 -21.09
C LEU A 146 6.90 6.43 -21.23
N THR A 147 8.05 6.48 -20.57
CA THR A 147 9.21 7.28 -20.98
C THR A 147 10.44 6.43 -20.88
#